data_AF-A0A6A6GI03-F1
#
_entry.id   AF-A0A6A6GI03-F1
#
_cell.length_a   1.000
_cell.length_b   1.000
_cell.length_c   1.000
_cell.angle_alpha   90.00
_cell.angle_beta   90.00
_cell.angle_gamma   90.00
#
_symmetry.space_group_name_H-M   'P 1'
#
loop_
_entity.id
_entity.type
_entity.pdbx_description
1 polymer ?
#
loop_
_entity_poly.entity_id
_entity_poly.type
_entity_poly.pdbx_seq_one_letter_code
_entity_poly.pdbx_strand_id
1 'polypeptide(L)'
;MGAARPLFGFLGLALLAAGVVLQFFVILSGTSTGTPTDLSYFLQVSTDGVSGARNPSRWTYWGICGADGSRNVDCGALVPAHPFDPPRNFGTDSGLPEGFIGTRKFFLLSRFAWVFYLMALVFAAFALLTGVLALCTRLGAYISGFNAMVALFFQTLAAALMTAWSVEGRNIFRANNQEASLGRYAYGFTWGAVAAFMLSTVLFCIGGSVGGRDSSSHSSRFGRKRSTRSRGSFIDSESQRRVKADYA
;
A
#
# COMPACT_ATOMS: atom_id res chain seq x y z
N MET A 1 -16.26 -23.74 -12.89
CA MET A 1 -15.23 -23.06 -12.06
C MET A 1 -14.22 -22.20 -12.85
N GLY A 2 -14.33 -22.07 -14.18
CA GLY A 2 -13.34 -21.31 -14.98
C GLY A 2 -13.38 -19.78 -14.84
N ALA A 3 -14.52 -19.17 -14.52
CA ALA A 3 -14.69 -17.72 -14.48
C ALA A 3 -14.34 -17.05 -13.12
N ALA A 4 -14.24 -17.82 -12.03
CA ALA A 4 -14.06 -17.26 -10.70
C ALA A 4 -12.67 -16.62 -10.50
N ARG A 5 -11.61 -17.23 -11.05
CA ARG A 5 -10.23 -16.74 -10.92
C ARG A 5 -9.98 -15.40 -11.62
N PRO A 6 -10.31 -15.23 -12.92
CA PRO A 6 -10.14 -13.95 -13.58
C PRO A 6 -11.02 -12.86 -12.96
N LEU A 7 -12.20 -13.21 -12.43
CA LEU A 7 -13.05 -12.27 -11.72
C LEU A 7 -12.38 -11.74 -10.44
N PHE A 8 -11.84 -12.62 -9.58
CA PHE A 8 -11.12 -12.18 -8.38
C PHE A 8 -9.86 -11.37 -8.70
N GLY A 9 -9.11 -11.77 -9.73
CA GLY A 9 -7.94 -11.02 -10.21
C GLY A 9 -8.33 -9.63 -10.72
N PHE A 10 -9.40 -9.53 -11.50
CA PHE A 10 -9.91 -8.25 -12.01
C PHE A 10 -10.41 -7.34 -10.89
N LEU A 11 -11.22 -7.85 -9.95
CA LEU A 11 -11.69 -7.07 -8.81
C LEU A 11 -10.54 -6.62 -7.90
N GLY A 12 -9.56 -7.50 -7.66
CA GLY A 12 -8.35 -7.15 -6.91
C GLY A 12 -7.54 -6.04 -7.59
N LEU A 13 -7.40 -6.09 -8.91
CA LEU A 13 -6.72 -5.07 -9.71
C LEU A 13 -7.49 -3.73 -9.71
N ALA A 14 -8.80 -3.78 -9.88
CA ALA A 14 -9.65 -2.59 -9.86
C ALA A 14 -9.60 -1.87 -8.50
N LEU A 15 -9.65 -2.62 -7.40
CA LEU A 15 -9.50 -2.06 -6.05
C LEU A 15 -8.09 -1.51 -5.81
N LEU A 16 -7.04 -2.18 -6.29
CA LEU A 16 -5.68 -1.68 -6.20
C LEU A 16 -5.54 -0.35 -6.94
N ALA A 17 -6.06 -0.26 -8.16
CA ALA A 17 -6.04 0.96 -8.97
C ALA A 17 -6.82 2.09 -8.29
N ALA A 18 -8.00 1.80 -7.73
CA ALA A 18 -8.76 2.77 -6.95
C ALA A 18 -7.96 3.28 -5.74
N GLY A 19 -7.31 2.39 -4.98
CA GLY A 19 -6.46 2.77 -3.85
C GLY A 19 -5.28 3.65 -4.25
N VAL A 20 -4.64 3.36 -5.40
CA VAL A 20 -3.56 4.18 -5.97
C VAL A 20 -4.05 5.59 -6.32
N VAL A 21 -5.24 5.71 -6.93
CA VAL A 21 -5.85 7.02 -7.22
C VAL A 21 -6.11 7.82 -5.94
N LEU A 22 -6.66 7.19 -4.90
CA LEU A 22 -6.85 7.85 -3.60
C LEU A 22 -5.51 8.33 -3.01
N GLN A 23 -4.46 7.52 -3.14
CA GLN A 23 -3.13 7.86 -2.67
C GLN A 23 -2.54 9.06 -3.43
N PHE A 24 -2.75 9.15 -4.76
CA PHE A 24 -2.37 10.33 -5.54
C PHE A 24 -3.07 11.60 -5.03
N PHE A 25 -4.35 11.55 -4.67
CA PHE A 25 -5.05 12.71 -4.11
C PHE A 25 -4.47 13.19 -2.77
N VAL A 26 -3.89 12.29 -1.98
CA VAL A 26 -3.19 12.64 -0.74
C VAL A 26 -1.79 13.18 -1.07
N ILE A 27 -1.02 12.47 -1.88
CA ILE A 27 0.36 12.83 -2.23
C ILE A 27 0.43 14.19 -2.93
N LEU A 28 -0.52 14.50 -3.81
CA LEU A 28 -0.56 15.76 -4.56
C LEU A 28 -1.34 16.87 -3.85
N SER A 29 -1.68 16.70 -2.56
CA SER A 29 -2.40 17.71 -1.78
C SER A 29 -1.67 19.07 -1.82
N GLY A 30 -2.38 20.12 -2.22
CA GLY A 30 -1.85 21.49 -2.27
C GLY A 30 -1.02 21.85 -3.51
N THR A 31 -0.92 20.99 -4.53
CA THR A 31 -0.12 21.26 -5.76
C THR A 31 -0.82 22.12 -6.81
N SER A 32 -2.15 22.07 -6.90
CA SER A 32 -2.89 22.69 -7.99
C SER A 32 -4.29 23.07 -7.56
N THR A 33 -4.83 24.11 -8.19
CA THR A 33 -6.23 24.51 -8.08
C THR A 33 -7.09 23.56 -8.91
N GLY A 34 -7.92 22.74 -8.26
CA GLY A 34 -8.77 21.75 -8.92
C GLY A 34 -9.12 20.56 -8.02
N THR A 35 -10.37 20.10 -8.11
CA THR A 35 -10.86 18.95 -7.34
C THR A 35 -10.31 17.64 -7.91
N PRO A 36 -9.87 16.69 -7.07
CA PRO A 36 -10.01 16.64 -5.61
C PRO A 36 -8.74 17.00 -4.80
N THR A 37 -7.65 17.40 -5.44
CA THR A 37 -6.38 17.72 -4.76
C THR A 37 -6.44 19.01 -3.94
N ASP A 38 -7.29 19.96 -4.35
CA ASP A 38 -7.58 21.20 -3.60
C ASP A 38 -8.47 20.97 -2.37
N LEU A 39 -9.09 19.80 -2.22
CA LEU A 39 -9.90 19.44 -1.04
C LEU A 39 -9.07 18.71 0.03
N SER A 40 -7.88 18.25 -0.34
CA SER A 40 -7.05 17.38 0.48
C SER A 40 -6.11 18.20 1.36
N TYR A 41 -6.32 18.17 2.68
CA TYR A 41 -5.44 18.74 3.69
C TYR A 41 -5.47 17.84 4.93
N PHE A 42 -4.42 17.88 5.76
CA PHE A 42 -4.32 17.02 6.94
C PHE A 42 -4.93 17.68 8.18
N LEU A 43 -4.53 18.93 8.40
CA LEU A 43 -4.87 19.72 9.58
C LEU A 43 -5.18 21.15 9.14
N GLN A 44 -6.29 21.70 9.62
CA GLN A 44 -6.67 23.11 9.52
C GLN A 44 -6.63 23.72 10.92
N VAL A 45 -6.08 24.92 11.05
CA VAL A 45 -5.97 25.64 12.33
C VAL A 45 -6.27 27.12 12.11
N SER A 46 -7.03 27.74 13.02
CA SER A 46 -7.10 29.19 13.12
C SER A 46 -5.77 29.72 13.64
N THR A 47 -5.13 30.57 12.86
CA THR A 47 -3.84 31.19 13.20
C THR A 47 -4.01 32.64 13.61
N ASP A 48 -5.14 32.96 14.27
CA ASP A 48 -5.37 34.25 14.91
C ASP A 48 -4.17 34.61 15.80
N GLY A 49 -3.58 35.78 15.58
CA GLY A 49 -2.42 36.26 16.36
C GLY A 49 -1.04 35.77 15.90
N VAL A 50 -0.94 34.94 14.85
CA VAL A 50 0.35 34.57 14.25
C VAL A 50 0.65 35.48 13.06
N SER A 51 1.65 36.35 13.20
CA SER A 51 2.03 37.30 12.14
C SER A 51 2.54 36.57 10.89
N GLY A 52 1.98 36.90 9.72
CA GLY A 52 2.39 36.32 8.44
C GLY A 52 1.82 34.92 8.15
N ALA A 53 0.96 34.38 9.01
CA ALA A 53 0.24 33.14 8.77
C ALA A 53 -1.03 33.37 7.95
N ARG A 54 -1.42 32.36 7.16
CA ARG A 54 -2.72 32.32 6.47
C ARG A 54 -3.77 31.93 7.50
N ASN A 55 -4.90 32.62 7.54
CA ASN A 55 -5.93 32.31 8.52
C ASN A 55 -7.26 31.92 7.84
N PRO A 56 -7.72 30.66 7.97
CA PRO A 56 -7.07 29.54 8.65
C PRO A 56 -5.92 28.95 7.81
N SER A 57 -4.95 28.34 8.48
CA SER A 57 -3.83 27.62 7.84
C SER A 57 -4.16 26.15 7.68
N ARG A 58 -3.93 25.61 6.47
CA ARG A 58 -4.10 24.19 6.13
C ARG A 58 -2.78 23.56 5.71
N TRP A 59 -2.39 22.50 6.40
CA TRP A 59 -1.20 21.74 6.05
C TRP A 59 -1.52 20.68 5.00
N THR A 60 -0.74 20.70 3.93
CA THR A 60 -0.74 19.73 2.83
C THR A 60 0.68 19.20 2.63
N TYR A 61 0.88 18.23 1.74
CA TYR A 61 2.22 17.71 1.49
C TYR A 61 3.12 18.63 0.66
N TRP A 62 2.53 19.62 0.00
CA TRP A 62 3.27 20.55 -0.84
C TRP A 62 3.38 21.96 -0.26
N GLY A 63 2.66 22.25 0.82
CA GLY A 63 2.77 23.55 1.49
C GLY A 63 1.66 23.82 2.49
N ILE A 64 1.65 25.07 2.96
CA ILE A 64 0.56 25.62 3.76
C ILE A 64 -0.32 26.47 2.87
N CYS A 65 -1.62 26.20 2.91
CA CYS A 65 -2.63 26.90 2.14
C CYS A 65 -3.61 27.62 3.08
N GLY A 66 -4.26 28.65 2.55
CA GLY A 66 -5.47 29.22 3.13
C GLY A 66 -6.70 28.38 2.83
N ALA A 67 -7.86 28.86 3.25
CA ALA A 67 -9.14 28.19 3.02
C ALA A 67 -10.17 29.11 2.35
N ASP A 68 -10.82 28.59 1.31
CA ASP A 68 -12.08 29.10 0.79
C ASP A 68 -13.14 27.99 0.88
N GLY A 69 -13.99 28.08 1.90
CA GLY A 69 -14.92 27.01 2.26
C GLY A 69 -14.21 25.67 2.48
N SER A 70 -14.40 24.73 1.56
CA SER A 70 -13.77 23.39 1.62
C SER A 70 -12.49 23.24 0.80
N ARG A 71 -12.08 24.28 0.06
CA ARG A 71 -10.96 24.26 -0.89
C ARG A 71 -9.74 24.96 -0.34
N ASN A 72 -8.57 24.42 -0.65
CA ASN A 72 -7.27 25.00 -0.40
C ASN A 72 -7.03 26.10 -1.44
N VAL A 73 -6.74 27.30 -0.97
CA VAL A 73 -6.44 28.48 -1.80
C VAL A 73 -5.20 29.18 -1.26
N ASP A 74 -4.62 30.08 -2.04
CA ASP A 74 -3.46 30.89 -1.61
C ASP A 74 -2.34 30.04 -0.98
N CYS A 75 -1.98 28.94 -1.64
CA CYS A 75 -0.91 28.07 -1.18
C CYS A 75 0.43 28.78 -1.29
N GLY A 76 1.27 28.61 -0.26
CA GLY A 76 2.66 29.10 -0.29
C GLY A 76 3.51 28.39 -1.34
N ALA A 77 4.82 28.66 -1.31
CA ALA A 77 5.77 28.03 -2.21
C ALA A 77 5.67 26.49 -2.13
N LEU A 78 5.51 25.86 -3.29
CA LEU A 78 5.36 24.41 -3.38
C LEU A 78 6.71 23.75 -3.09
N VAL A 79 6.77 23.03 -1.96
CA VAL A 79 7.96 22.28 -1.55
C VAL A 79 7.54 20.82 -1.32
N PRO A 80 8.16 19.85 -2.01
CA PRO A 80 7.83 18.46 -1.81
C PRO A 80 8.14 18.04 -0.37
N ALA A 81 7.26 17.21 0.21
CA ALA A 81 7.38 16.74 1.59
C ALA A 81 7.41 17.88 2.62
N HIS A 82 6.52 18.87 2.46
CA HIS A 82 6.40 19.98 3.39
C HIS A 82 6.16 19.46 4.81
N PRO A 83 7.09 19.69 5.75
CA PRO A 83 6.99 19.14 7.10
C PRO A 83 5.96 19.92 7.92
N PHE A 84 5.31 19.22 8.84
CA PHE A 84 4.54 19.86 9.90
C PHE A 84 5.51 20.27 11.02
N ASP A 85 5.83 21.56 11.09
CA ASP A 85 6.72 22.17 12.10
C ASP A 85 6.34 23.65 12.24
N PRO A 86 5.30 23.98 13.02
CA PRO A 86 4.71 25.32 13.05
C PRO A 86 5.72 26.46 13.29
N PRO A 87 6.67 26.36 14.25
CA PRO A 87 7.70 27.39 14.44
C PRO A 87 8.53 27.67 13.19
N ARG A 88 8.99 26.62 12.51
CA ARG A 88 9.78 26.77 11.26
C ARG A 88 8.92 27.17 10.07
N ASN A 89 7.67 26.73 10.05
CA ASN A 89 6.73 27.04 8.98
C ASN A 89 6.34 28.51 8.97
N PHE A 90 6.16 29.13 10.14
CA PHE A 90 5.78 30.54 10.27
C PHE A 90 6.96 31.47 10.53
N GLY A 91 8.13 30.95 10.90
CA GLY A 91 9.32 31.76 11.19
C GLY A 91 9.19 32.57 12.49
N THR A 92 8.32 32.14 13.40
CA THR A 92 8.09 32.78 14.69
C THR A 92 7.68 31.74 15.74
N ASP A 93 8.04 32.01 16.99
CA ASP A 93 7.55 31.27 18.17
C ASP A 93 6.34 31.98 18.82
N SER A 94 6.08 33.24 18.45
CA SER A 94 5.01 34.04 19.04
C SER A 94 3.63 33.61 18.55
N GLY A 95 2.69 33.37 19.46
CA GLY A 95 1.32 32.97 19.12
C GLY A 95 1.18 31.48 18.79
N LEU A 96 2.25 30.70 18.95
CA LEU A 96 2.23 29.24 18.82
C LEU A 96 2.19 28.55 20.18
N PRO A 97 1.48 27.41 20.30
CA PRO A 97 1.51 26.60 21.51
C PRO A 97 2.92 26.10 21.87
N GLU A 98 3.27 26.13 23.15
CA GLU A 98 4.58 25.67 23.65
C GLU A 98 4.91 24.21 23.27
N GLY A 99 3.88 23.37 23.07
CA GLY A 99 4.05 21.97 22.66
C GLY A 99 4.75 21.77 21.30
N PHE A 100 4.85 22.81 20.48
CA PHE A 100 5.60 22.78 19.22
C PHE A 100 7.03 23.35 19.33
N ILE A 101 7.34 24.07 20.40
CA ILE A 101 8.61 24.77 20.56
C ILE A 101 9.67 23.79 21.09
N GLY A 102 10.87 23.83 20.50
CA GLY A 102 12.01 23.01 20.95
C GLY A 102 11.93 21.51 20.62
N THR A 103 10.92 21.05 19.87
CA THR A 103 10.77 19.64 19.48
C THR A 103 11.01 19.42 17.98
N ARG A 104 11.52 18.24 17.62
CA ARG A 104 11.62 17.77 16.22
C ARG A 104 10.63 16.66 15.89
N LYS A 105 9.77 16.30 16.84
CA LYS A 105 8.85 15.17 16.72
C LYS A 105 7.93 15.31 15.51
N PHE A 106 7.24 16.44 15.41
CA PHE A 106 6.28 16.72 14.34
C PHE A 106 6.93 16.77 12.94
N PHE A 107 8.13 17.36 12.87
CA PHE A 107 8.95 17.35 11.67
C PHE A 107 9.27 15.93 11.21
N LEU A 108 9.72 15.05 12.12
CA LEU A 108 10.07 13.67 11.77
C LEU A 108 8.83 12.85 11.40
N LEU A 109 7.77 12.90 12.20
CA LEU A 109 6.54 12.14 11.95
C LEU A 109 5.93 12.46 10.58
N SER A 110 5.83 13.75 10.23
CA SER A 110 5.26 14.19 8.95
C SER A 110 6.14 13.80 7.76
N ARG A 111 7.46 13.92 7.89
CA ARG A 111 8.43 13.55 6.84
C ARG A 111 8.49 12.04 6.60
N PHE A 112 8.49 11.22 7.66
CA PHE A 112 8.47 9.77 7.51
C PHE A 112 7.13 9.28 6.95
N ALA A 113 6.00 9.89 7.33
CA ALA A 113 4.71 9.58 6.72
C ALA A 113 4.75 9.75 5.20
N TRP A 114 5.29 10.87 4.71
CA TRP A 114 5.48 11.12 3.27
C TRP A 114 6.30 10.02 2.58
N VAL A 115 7.45 9.65 3.16
CA VAL A 115 8.32 8.61 2.60
C VAL A 115 7.57 7.27 2.50
N PHE A 116 6.80 6.90 3.52
CA PHE A 116 6.02 5.66 3.48
C PHE A 116 4.89 5.69 2.46
N TYR A 117 4.26 6.84 2.21
CA TYR A 117 3.36 6.96 1.06
C TYR A 117 4.10 6.71 -0.26
N LEU A 118 5.30 7.23 -0.46
CA LEU A 118 6.05 6.97 -1.70
C LEU A 118 6.45 5.50 -1.84
N MET A 119 6.89 4.86 -0.75
CA MET A 119 7.22 3.44 -0.75
C MET A 119 5.99 2.59 -1.08
N ALA A 120 4.84 2.87 -0.44
CA ALA A 120 3.59 2.20 -0.73
C ALA A 120 3.19 2.35 -2.21
N LEU A 121 3.34 3.56 -2.78
CA LEU A 121 3.00 3.84 -4.17
C LEU A 121 3.86 3.01 -5.14
N VAL A 122 5.16 2.88 -4.89
CA VAL A 122 6.08 2.09 -5.72
C VAL A 122 5.67 0.61 -5.72
N PHE A 123 5.42 0.03 -4.55
CA PHE A 123 4.99 -1.37 -4.46
C PHE A 123 3.59 -1.58 -5.03
N ALA A 124 2.68 -0.61 -4.89
CA ALA A 124 1.37 -0.66 -5.52
C ALA A 124 1.48 -0.61 -7.05
N ALA A 125 2.39 0.19 -7.61
CA ALA A 125 2.67 0.22 -9.04
C ALA A 125 3.21 -1.12 -9.55
N PHE A 126 4.15 -1.75 -8.82
CA PHE A 126 4.59 -3.11 -9.16
C PHE A 126 3.45 -4.12 -9.10
N ALA A 127 2.61 -4.05 -8.07
CA ALA A 127 1.44 -4.92 -7.93
C ALA A 127 0.42 -4.72 -9.07
N LEU A 128 0.24 -3.48 -9.57
CA LEU A 128 -0.62 -3.21 -10.73
C LEU A 128 -0.05 -3.85 -12.01
N LEU A 129 1.23 -3.64 -12.28
CA LEU A 129 1.91 -4.18 -13.47
C LEU A 129 1.89 -5.72 -13.47
N THR A 130 2.21 -6.33 -12.33
CA THR A 130 2.15 -7.80 -12.20
C THR A 130 0.71 -8.31 -12.14
N GLY A 131 -0.24 -7.48 -11.68
CA GLY A 131 -1.66 -7.82 -11.54
C GLY A 131 -2.35 -8.03 -12.88
N VAL A 132 -1.91 -7.33 -13.94
CA VAL A 132 -2.35 -7.63 -15.31
C VAL A 132 -1.94 -9.05 -15.72
N LEU A 133 -0.72 -9.48 -15.36
CA LEU A 133 -0.25 -10.85 -15.60
C LEU A 133 -0.96 -11.89 -14.71
N ALA A 134 -1.49 -11.47 -13.55
CA ALA A 134 -2.26 -12.33 -12.66
C ALA A 134 -3.59 -12.80 -13.25
N LEU A 135 -4.16 -12.05 -14.22
CA LEU A 135 -5.37 -12.46 -14.93
C LEU A 135 -5.15 -13.75 -15.74
N CYS A 136 -3.92 -13.96 -16.21
CA CYS A 136 -3.56 -15.09 -17.08
C CYS A 136 -2.79 -16.19 -16.33
N THR A 137 -2.11 -15.88 -15.21
CA THR A 137 -1.17 -16.80 -14.57
C THR A 137 -1.29 -16.88 -13.05
N ARG A 138 -1.07 -18.07 -12.47
CA ARG A 138 -1.05 -18.28 -11.02
C ARG A 138 0.14 -17.58 -10.35
N LEU A 139 1.30 -17.61 -11.02
CA LEU A 139 2.51 -16.97 -10.52
C LEU A 139 2.33 -15.45 -10.43
N GLY A 140 1.70 -14.84 -11.45
CA GLY A 140 1.34 -13.43 -11.41
C GLY A 140 0.45 -13.07 -10.22
N ALA A 141 -0.51 -13.93 -9.85
CA ALA A 141 -1.37 -13.70 -8.69
C ALA A 141 -0.58 -13.68 -7.36
N TYR A 142 0.37 -14.59 -7.16
CA TYR A 142 1.19 -14.60 -5.95
C TYR A 142 2.15 -13.42 -5.88
N ILE A 143 2.83 -13.08 -6.99
CA ILE A 143 3.74 -11.93 -7.05
C ILE A 143 2.98 -10.62 -6.80
N SER A 144 1.79 -10.47 -7.40
CA SER A 144 0.94 -9.29 -7.21
C SER A 144 0.43 -9.20 -5.78
N GLY A 145 -0.03 -10.32 -5.21
CA GLY A 145 -0.45 -10.38 -3.81
C GLY A 145 0.68 -10.02 -2.84
N PHE A 146 1.91 -10.49 -3.09
CA PHE A 146 3.08 -10.12 -2.28
C PHE A 146 3.39 -8.62 -2.37
N ASN A 147 3.45 -8.06 -3.57
CA ASN A 147 3.70 -6.62 -3.74
C ASN A 147 2.56 -5.78 -3.13
N ALA A 148 1.29 -6.20 -3.28
CA ALA A 148 0.14 -5.54 -2.67
C ALA A 148 0.19 -5.59 -1.13
N MET A 149 0.66 -6.70 -0.55
CA MET A 149 0.87 -6.83 0.89
C MET A 149 1.97 -5.89 1.41
N VAL A 150 3.08 -5.76 0.68
CA VAL A 150 4.16 -4.81 1.03
C VAL A 150 3.66 -3.37 0.89
N ALA A 151 2.91 -3.07 -0.17
CA ALA A 151 2.28 -1.77 -0.36
C ALA A 151 1.31 -1.44 0.79
N LEU A 152 0.47 -2.39 1.19
CA LEU A 152 -0.44 -2.26 2.33
C LEU A 152 0.31 -1.96 3.62
N PHE A 153 1.41 -2.67 3.90
CA PHE A 153 2.23 -2.44 5.10
C PHE A 153 2.71 -0.98 5.17
N PHE A 154 3.33 -0.47 4.10
CA PHE A 154 3.79 0.92 4.07
C PHE A 154 2.63 1.93 4.09
N GLN A 155 1.52 1.63 3.41
CA GLN A 155 0.34 2.50 3.41
C GLN A 155 -0.27 2.62 4.81
N THR A 156 -0.33 1.52 5.57
CA THR A 156 -0.81 1.52 6.96
C THR A 156 0.15 2.28 7.87
N LEU A 157 1.47 2.14 7.70
CA LEU A 157 2.44 2.96 8.45
C LEU A 157 2.29 4.45 8.14
N ALA A 158 2.14 4.80 6.87
CA ALA A 158 1.90 6.17 6.44
C ALA A 158 0.62 6.75 7.06
N ALA A 159 -0.48 5.99 7.03
CA ALA A 159 -1.76 6.37 7.63
C ALA A 159 -1.67 6.56 9.16
N ALA A 160 -0.98 5.65 9.85
CA ALA A 160 -0.79 5.72 11.28
C ALA A 160 0.05 6.95 11.68
N LEU A 161 1.18 7.19 11.01
CA LEU A 161 2.01 8.37 11.28
C LEU A 161 1.30 9.67 10.94
N MET A 162 0.59 9.72 9.81
CA MET A 162 -0.22 10.87 9.40
C MET A 162 -1.27 11.21 10.46
N THR A 163 -1.96 10.18 10.97
CA THR A 163 -2.93 10.32 12.05
C THR A 163 -2.25 10.80 13.34
N ALA A 164 -1.11 10.21 13.71
CA ALA A 164 -0.40 10.56 14.94
C ALA A 164 -0.02 12.05 15.00
N TRP A 165 0.67 12.57 13.97
CA TRP A 165 1.11 13.97 14.02
C TRP A 165 -0.05 14.96 13.90
N SER A 166 -1.06 14.67 13.08
CA SER A 166 -2.16 15.62 12.83
C SER A 166 -3.20 15.64 13.94
N VAL A 167 -3.52 14.50 14.57
CA VAL A 167 -4.40 14.43 15.75
C VAL A 167 -3.72 15.08 16.95
N GLU A 168 -2.45 14.77 17.19
CA GLU A 168 -1.71 15.37 18.30
C GLU A 168 -1.55 16.88 18.10
N GLY A 169 -1.18 17.31 16.88
CA GLY A 169 -1.09 18.72 16.54
C GLY A 169 -2.42 19.46 16.76
N ARG A 170 -3.54 18.87 16.30
CA ARG A 170 -4.89 19.41 16.56
C ARG A 170 -5.18 19.58 18.05
N ASN A 171 -4.83 18.59 18.87
CA ASN A 171 -5.12 18.62 20.29
C ASN A 171 -4.30 19.72 20.99
N ILE A 172 -3.04 19.91 20.60
CA ILE A 172 -2.19 20.99 21.12
C ILE A 172 -2.76 22.36 20.75
N PHE A 173 -3.17 22.57 19.50
CA PHE A 173 -3.80 23.82 19.09
C PHE A 173 -5.12 24.09 19.82
N ARG A 174 -5.95 23.06 19.98
CA ARG A 174 -7.22 23.20 20.75
C ARG A 174 -7.00 23.50 22.22
N ALA A 175 -5.98 22.91 22.83
CA ALA A 175 -5.61 23.21 24.21
C ALA A 175 -5.17 24.68 24.38
N ASN A 176 -4.71 25.32 23.30
CA ASN A 176 -4.35 26.73 23.24
C ASN A 176 -5.50 27.64 22.77
N ASN A 177 -6.76 27.19 22.87
CA ASN A 177 -7.96 27.92 22.42
C ASN A 177 -7.99 28.28 20.91
N GLN A 178 -7.19 27.60 20.08
CA GLN A 178 -7.24 27.77 18.62
C GLN A 178 -8.17 26.73 17.98
N GLU A 179 -9.03 27.18 17.07
CA GLU A 179 -9.91 26.26 16.34
C GLU A 179 -9.08 25.37 15.40
N ALA A 180 -9.02 24.07 15.70
CA ALA A 180 -8.32 23.11 14.84
C ALA A 180 -9.23 21.94 14.41
N SER A 181 -9.18 21.58 13.14
CA SER A 181 -9.99 20.52 12.53
C SER A 181 -9.15 19.67 11.56
N LEU A 182 -9.50 18.40 11.43
CA LEU A 182 -8.81 17.47 10.53
C LEU A 182 -9.49 17.49 9.15
N GLY A 183 -8.71 17.33 8.09
CA GLY A 183 -9.26 17.30 6.74
C GLY A 183 -9.93 15.97 6.43
N ARG A 184 -11.26 16.00 6.32
CA ARG A 184 -12.10 14.82 6.06
C ARG A 184 -11.69 14.04 4.81
N TYR A 185 -11.28 14.75 3.75
CA TYR A 185 -10.92 14.12 2.48
C TYR A 185 -9.57 13.41 2.54
N ALA A 186 -8.53 14.04 3.11
CA ALA A 186 -7.23 13.39 3.24
C ALA A 186 -7.31 12.13 4.11
N TYR A 187 -8.08 12.17 5.20
CA TYR A 187 -8.34 11.01 6.04
C TYR A 187 -9.12 9.91 5.30
N GLY A 188 -10.21 10.30 4.61
CA GLY A 188 -11.02 9.37 3.82
C GLY A 188 -10.23 8.69 2.72
N PHE A 189 -9.41 9.44 1.98
CA PHE A 189 -8.55 8.90 0.92
C PHE A 189 -7.46 8.00 1.48
N THR A 190 -6.84 8.39 2.60
CA THR A 190 -5.77 7.59 3.22
C THR A 190 -6.26 6.24 3.72
N TRP A 191 -7.30 6.24 4.56
CA TRP A 191 -7.85 5.01 5.13
C TRP A 191 -8.66 4.22 4.10
N GLY A 192 -9.26 4.90 3.12
CA GLY A 192 -9.85 4.28 1.94
C GLY A 192 -8.82 3.52 1.11
N ALA A 193 -7.62 4.08 0.90
CA ALA A 193 -6.52 3.39 0.23
C ALA A 193 -6.02 2.17 1.03
N VAL A 194 -5.93 2.27 2.37
CA VAL A 194 -5.62 1.10 3.24
C VAL A 194 -6.65 -0.01 3.01
N ALA A 195 -7.94 0.30 3.07
CA ALA A 195 -9.01 -0.68 2.87
C ALA A 195 -8.96 -1.29 1.47
N ALA A 196 -8.74 -0.47 0.43
CA ALA A 196 -8.62 -0.93 -0.94
C ALA A 196 -7.42 -1.88 -1.14
N PHE A 197 -6.25 -1.53 -0.60
CA PHE A 197 -5.06 -2.38 -0.66
C PHE A 197 -5.22 -3.68 0.12
N MET A 198 -5.90 -3.63 1.28
CA MET A 198 -6.21 -4.81 2.07
C MET A 198 -7.12 -5.78 1.31
N LEU A 199 -8.24 -5.28 0.77
CA LEU A 199 -9.16 -6.09 -0.02
C LEU A 199 -8.50 -6.65 -1.28
N SER A 200 -7.71 -5.81 -1.97
CA SER A 200 -6.94 -6.24 -3.14
C SER A 200 -5.98 -7.39 -2.81
N THR A 201 -5.23 -7.27 -1.71
CA THR A 201 -4.31 -8.31 -1.24
C THR A 201 -5.04 -9.63 -0.98
N VAL A 202 -6.18 -9.57 -0.27
CA VAL A 202 -7.00 -10.75 0.01
C VAL A 202 -7.51 -11.40 -1.29
N LEU A 203 -8.00 -10.59 -2.24
CA LEU A 203 -8.50 -11.07 -3.52
C LEU A 203 -7.42 -11.72 -4.38
N PHE A 204 -6.20 -11.17 -4.42
CA PHE A 204 -5.07 -11.80 -5.11
C PHE A 204 -4.68 -13.14 -4.48
N CYS A 205 -4.66 -13.23 -3.15
CA CYS A 205 -4.40 -14.48 -2.42
C CYS A 205 -5.47 -15.55 -2.69
N ILE A 206 -6.75 -15.16 -2.72
CA ILE A 206 -7.86 -16.05 -3.07
C ILE A 206 -7.77 -16.48 -4.54
N GLY A 207 -7.54 -15.54 -5.47
CA GLY A 207 -7.38 -15.84 -6.91
C GLY A 207 -6.22 -16.79 -7.20
N GLY A 208 -5.14 -16.73 -6.43
CA GLY A 208 -4.01 -17.67 -6.47
C GLY A 208 -4.39 -19.09 -6.03
N SER A 209 -5.20 -19.21 -4.97
CA SER A 209 -5.61 -20.50 -4.37
C SER A 209 -6.78 -21.19 -5.07
N VAL A 210 -7.72 -20.45 -5.69
CA VAL A 210 -9.00 -20.95 -6.26
C VAL A 210 -8.86 -21.82 -7.54
N GLY A 211 -7.66 -22.21 -7.95
CA GLY A 211 -7.54 -23.37 -8.86
C GLY A 211 -6.45 -24.36 -8.50
N GLY A 212 -6.05 -24.40 -7.24
CA GLY A 212 -5.33 -25.55 -6.68
C GLY A 212 -6.20 -26.79 -6.48
N ARG A 213 -7.50 -26.74 -6.80
CA ARG A 213 -8.43 -27.88 -6.72
C ARG A 213 -8.81 -28.39 -8.11
N ASP A 214 -7.81 -28.85 -8.85
CA ASP A 214 -8.07 -30.06 -9.62
C ASP A 214 -7.94 -31.20 -8.61
N SER A 215 -9.01 -31.97 -8.46
CA SER A 215 -8.99 -33.27 -7.83
C SER A 215 -7.91 -34.12 -8.52
N SER A 216 -6.68 -34.05 -8.03
CA SER A 216 -5.70 -35.10 -8.23
C SER A 216 -6.20 -36.31 -7.44
N SER A 217 -7.14 -37.03 -8.06
CA SER A 217 -7.17 -38.48 -7.92
C SER A 217 -5.79 -38.98 -8.31
N HIS A 218 -5.01 -39.32 -7.30
CA HIS A 218 -4.04 -40.40 -7.28
C HIS A 218 -3.09 -40.54 -8.51
N SER A 219 -1.91 -39.92 -8.46
CA SER A 219 -0.68 -40.69 -8.73
C SER A 219 0.55 -40.05 -8.10
N SER A 220 1.28 -40.91 -7.40
CA SER A 220 2.47 -40.69 -6.61
C SER A 220 3.63 -40.04 -7.40
N ARG A 221 3.95 -38.78 -7.07
CA ARG A 221 5.24 -38.16 -7.42
C ARG A 221 6.34 -38.49 -6.41
N PHE A 222 6.41 -39.75 -6.00
CA PHE A 222 7.56 -40.33 -5.28
C PHE A 222 8.10 -41.54 -6.06
N GLY A 223 8.38 -41.33 -7.34
CA GLY A 223 9.17 -42.23 -8.16
C GLY A 223 10.65 -42.09 -7.79
N ARG A 224 11.08 -42.88 -6.81
CA ARG A 224 12.49 -43.11 -6.48
C ARG A 224 13.23 -43.47 -7.77
N LYS A 225 14.16 -42.61 -8.24
CA LYS A 225 15.06 -42.95 -9.35
C LYS A 225 15.92 -44.14 -8.93
N ARG A 226 15.51 -45.36 -9.30
CA ARG A 226 16.34 -46.57 -9.16
C ARG A 226 17.45 -46.47 -10.21
N SER A 227 18.64 -46.08 -9.78
CA SER A 227 19.85 -46.19 -10.58
C SER A 227 20.06 -47.66 -10.93
N THR A 228 19.93 -47.99 -12.21
CA THR A 228 20.33 -49.30 -12.72
C THR A 228 21.50 -49.06 -13.65
N ARG A 229 22.71 -48.99 -13.07
CA ARG A 229 23.96 -49.03 -13.83
C ARG A 229 24.95 -49.98 -13.15
N SER A 230 25.08 -51.14 -13.80
CA SER A 230 26.25 -52.01 -13.95
C SER A 230 26.76 -52.84 -12.77
N ARG A 231 26.72 -54.18 -12.95
CA ARG A 231 27.75 -55.18 -12.58
C ARG A 231 27.38 -56.51 -13.26
N GLY A 232 28.08 -56.90 -14.33
CA GLY A 232 29.06 -58.03 -14.32
C GLY A 232 28.39 -59.32 -14.82
N SER A 233 28.58 -59.70 -16.09
CA SER A 233 29.59 -60.66 -16.60
C SER A 233 29.27 -62.14 -16.30
N PHE A 234 29.00 -62.88 -17.37
CA PHE A 234 29.29 -64.30 -17.62
C PHE A 234 29.39 -65.26 -16.43
N ILE A 235 28.52 -66.27 -16.39
CA ILE A 235 28.88 -67.69 -16.28
C ILE A 235 27.70 -68.53 -16.79
N ASP A 236 28.02 -69.38 -17.76
CA ASP A 236 27.23 -70.50 -18.27
C ASP A 236 26.71 -71.41 -17.16
N SER A 237 25.61 -72.11 -17.43
CA SER A 237 25.54 -73.57 -17.29
C SER A 237 24.28 -74.07 -17.98
N GLU A 238 24.50 -74.77 -19.08
CA GLU A 238 23.62 -75.79 -19.62
C GLU A 238 22.93 -76.61 -18.52
N SER A 239 21.62 -76.76 -18.60
CA SER A 239 20.99 -78.07 -18.37
C SER A 239 19.50 -78.00 -18.72
N GLN A 240 19.13 -78.73 -19.78
CA GLN A 240 17.86 -79.45 -19.95
C GLN A 240 16.56 -78.65 -19.69
N ARG A 241 15.66 -78.47 -20.65
CA ARG A 241 14.86 -79.58 -21.17
C ARG A 241 13.97 -79.04 -22.30
N ARG A 242 14.23 -79.48 -23.53
CA ARG A 242 13.30 -79.36 -24.66
C ARG A 242 12.98 -80.78 -25.10
N VAL A 243 11.83 -81.34 -24.73
CA VAL A 243 11.11 -82.35 -25.54
C VAL A 243 9.61 -82.25 -25.24
N LYS A 244 8.87 -82.36 -26.34
CA LYS A 244 7.43 -82.24 -26.59
C LYS A 244 6.78 -83.63 -26.47
N ALA A 245 5.48 -83.66 -26.15
CA ALA A 245 4.50 -84.72 -26.43
C ALA A 245 4.68 -86.11 -25.77
N ASP A 246 3.67 -86.59 -25.04
CA ASP A 246 2.75 -87.62 -25.56
C ASP A 246 1.53 -87.85 -24.64
N TYR A 247 0.51 -88.44 -25.26
CA TYR A 247 -0.87 -88.67 -24.84
C TYR A 247 -1.03 -89.66 -23.67
N ALA A 248 -2.05 -89.42 -22.85
CA ALA A 248 -2.82 -90.44 -22.14
C ALA A 248 -4.30 -90.00 -22.10
#